data_AF-A0A9X7M300-F1
#
_entry.id   AF-A0A9X7M300-F1
#
_cell.length_a   1.000
_cell.length_b   1.000
_cell.length_c   1.000
_cell.angle_alpha   90.00
_cell.angle_beta   90.00
_cell.angle_gamma   90.00
#
_symmetry.space_group_name_H-M   'P 1'
#
loop_
_entity.id
_entity.type
_entity.pdbx_description
1 polymer ?
#
loop_
_entity_poly.entity_id
_entity_poly.type
_entity_poly.pdbx_seq_one_letter_code
_entity_poly.pdbx_strand_id
1 'polypeptide(L)'
;MKLIAIKDNYDGIFSLGNSCKVSTKLQQNNLRFYTGVIDWMTSFSLLGVVDLLQHNFMNFMEKENMIFTGYHAYGTKLGFKDIKYDIISCHDFLITENTPTDLKTYAEFKTILDRRIQRF
;
A
#
# COMPACT_ATOMS: atom_id res chain seq x y z
N MET A 1 -4.88 -23.20 11.84
CA MET A 1 -4.76 -23.75 10.46
C MET A 1 -3.37 -24.36 10.29
N LYS A 2 -3.23 -25.52 9.65
CA LYS A 2 -1.91 -26.10 9.34
C LYS A 2 -1.56 -25.78 7.88
N LEU A 3 -0.37 -25.25 7.60
CA LEU A 3 0.05 -24.86 6.24
C LEU A 3 -0.01 -26.02 5.24
N ILE A 4 0.30 -27.24 5.68
CA ILE A 4 0.23 -28.43 4.83
C ILE A 4 -1.19 -28.71 4.31
N ALA A 5 -2.22 -28.27 5.04
CA ALA A 5 -3.61 -28.49 4.65
C ALA A 5 -4.08 -27.54 3.54
N ILE A 6 -3.31 -26.49 3.24
CA ILE A 6 -3.58 -25.55 2.14
C ILE A 6 -2.50 -25.65 1.05
N LYS A 7 -1.76 -26.75 0.98
CA LYS A 7 -0.76 -26.92 -0.07
C LYS A 7 -1.45 -27.20 -1.40
N ASP A 8 -1.37 -26.26 -2.32
CA ASP A 8 -1.89 -26.40 -3.68
C ASP A 8 -1.06 -25.53 -4.66
N ASN A 9 -1.39 -25.61 -5.94
CA ASN A 9 -0.97 -24.63 -6.93
C ASN A 9 -1.85 -23.38 -6.80
N TYR A 10 -1.22 -22.21 -6.87
CA TYR A 10 -1.89 -20.93 -6.75
C TYR A 10 -1.67 -20.11 -8.01
N ASP A 11 -2.74 -19.50 -8.51
CA ASP A 11 -2.69 -18.62 -9.69
C ASP A 11 -2.08 -17.24 -9.40
N GLY A 12 -1.82 -16.91 -8.13
CA GLY A 12 -1.36 -15.58 -7.73
C GLY A 12 -0.68 -15.54 -6.36
N ILE A 13 0.26 -14.60 -6.23
CA ILE A 13 0.93 -14.28 -4.96
C ILE A 13 0.77 -12.78 -4.71
N PHE A 14 0.20 -12.43 -3.55
CA PHE A 14 0.04 -11.06 -3.11
C PHE A 14 0.91 -10.80 -1.89
N SER A 15 1.66 -9.70 -1.92
CA SER A 15 2.30 -9.19 -0.71
C SER A 15 1.24 -8.56 0.17
N LEU A 16 1.16 -9.00 1.42
CA LEU A 16 0.33 -8.36 2.45
C LEU A 16 1.06 -7.17 3.13
N GLY A 17 2.13 -6.66 2.53
CA GLY A 17 2.87 -5.50 3.01
C GLY A 17 4.11 -5.84 3.85
N ASN A 18 4.30 -5.15 4.98
CA ASN A 18 5.56 -4.93 5.71
C ASN A 18 6.55 -4.00 4.99
N SER A 19 6.95 -4.33 3.77
CA SER A 19 7.90 -3.50 3.01
C SER A 19 7.66 -3.59 1.51
N CYS A 20 7.74 -2.44 0.83
CA CYS A 20 7.70 -2.35 -0.64
C CYS A 20 8.76 -3.23 -1.35
N LYS A 21 9.83 -3.64 -0.64
CA LYS A 21 10.87 -4.54 -1.17
C LYS A 21 10.33 -5.92 -1.55
N VAL A 22 9.28 -6.40 -0.88
CA VAL A 22 8.67 -7.71 -1.19
C VAL A 22 8.10 -7.69 -2.60
N SER A 23 7.37 -6.62 -2.95
CA SER A 23 6.78 -6.42 -4.27
C SER A 23 7.83 -6.35 -5.38
N THR A 24 8.96 -5.70 -5.11
CA THR A 24 10.12 -5.71 -6.02
C THR A 24 10.66 -7.13 -6.22
N LYS A 25 10.76 -7.93 -5.15
CA LYS A 25 11.24 -9.32 -5.26
C LYS A 25 10.25 -10.21 -6.00
N LEU A 26 8.95 -10.07 -5.77
CA LEU A 26 7.93 -10.80 -6.53
C LEU A 26 8.02 -10.46 -8.02
N GLN A 27 8.21 -9.19 -8.39
CA GLN A 27 8.44 -8.78 -9.77
C GLN A 27 9.71 -9.41 -10.36
N GLN A 28 10.84 -9.33 -9.65
CA GLN A 28 12.13 -9.87 -10.12
C GLN A 28 12.08 -11.39 -10.38
N ASN A 29 11.19 -12.11 -9.71
CA ASN A 29 11.03 -13.56 -9.86
C ASN A 29 9.83 -13.95 -10.74
N ASN A 30 9.20 -13.01 -11.46
CA ASN A 30 8.00 -13.24 -12.26
C ASN A 30 6.82 -13.84 -11.48
N LEU A 31 6.75 -13.57 -10.17
CA LEU A 31 5.69 -14.02 -9.28
C LEU A 31 4.59 -12.97 -9.07
N ARG A 32 4.81 -11.75 -9.56
CA ARG A 32 3.84 -10.65 -9.49
C ARG A 32 3.14 -10.47 -10.83
N PHE A 33 1.88 -10.86 -10.90
CA PHE A 33 1.03 -10.66 -12.07
C PHE A 33 0.67 -9.19 -12.30
N TYR A 34 0.33 -8.48 -11.23
CA TYR A 34 0.05 -7.06 -11.25
C TYR A 34 0.42 -6.42 -9.90
N THR A 35 0.55 -5.10 -9.88
CA THR A 35 0.78 -4.35 -8.64
C THR A 35 -0.43 -4.42 -7.70
N GLY A 36 -0.29 -5.07 -6.54
CA GLY A 36 -1.33 -5.11 -5.51
C GLY A 36 -1.66 -3.73 -4.93
N VAL A 37 -2.75 -3.65 -4.14
CA VAL A 37 -3.21 -2.40 -3.53
C VAL A 37 -2.14 -1.80 -2.62
N ILE A 38 -1.53 -2.63 -1.77
CA ILE A 38 -0.55 -2.22 -0.76
C ILE A 38 0.91 -2.57 -1.13
N ASP A 39 1.19 -2.93 -2.38
CA ASP A 39 2.52 -3.34 -2.85
C ASP A 39 3.61 -2.27 -2.65
N TRP A 40 3.23 -1.00 -2.72
CA TRP A 40 4.15 0.14 -2.60
C TRP A 40 4.02 0.86 -1.26
N MET A 41 3.44 0.18 -0.27
CA MET A 41 3.16 0.71 1.04
C MET A 41 3.93 -0.04 2.12
N THR A 42 3.95 0.55 3.31
CA THR A 42 4.56 -0.03 4.51
C THR A 42 3.44 -0.27 5.52
N SER A 43 3.30 -1.50 6.00
CA SER A 43 2.35 -1.86 7.06
C SER A 43 3.11 -2.46 8.24
N PHE A 44 2.91 -1.91 9.44
CA PHE A 44 3.57 -2.43 10.65
C PHE A 44 2.65 -3.32 11.49
N SER A 45 1.34 -3.25 11.24
CA SER A 45 0.32 -4.04 11.93
C SER A 45 -0.31 -5.06 10.98
N LEU A 46 -0.12 -6.34 11.27
CA LEU A 46 -0.86 -7.40 10.56
C LEU A 46 -2.37 -7.25 10.79
N LEU A 47 -2.78 -6.85 11.98
CA LEU A 47 -4.20 -6.60 12.29
C LEU A 47 -4.76 -5.47 11.43
N GLY A 48 -3.99 -4.40 11.19
CA GLY A 48 -4.40 -3.31 10.31
C GLY A 48 -4.59 -3.77 8.86
N VAL A 49 -3.73 -4.65 8.36
CA VAL A 49 -3.90 -5.27 7.04
C VAL A 49 -5.12 -6.19 6.99
N VAL A 50 -5.33 -7.01 8.04
CA VAL A 50 -6.53 -7.86 8.12
C VAL A 50 -7.80 -7.01 8.12
N ASP A 51 -7.82 -5.93 8.89
CA ASP A 51 -8.95 -5.01 8.98
C ASP A 51 -9.23 -4.31 7.64
N LEU A 52 -8.17 -3.90 6.93
CA LEU A 52 -8.27 -3.34 5.58
C LEU A 52 -8.95 -4.31 4.61
N LEU A 53 -8.51 -5.57 4.62
CA LEU A 53 -9.04 -6.61 3.74
C LEU A 53 -10.48 -6.98 4.09
N GLN A 54 -10.79 -7.12 5.38
CA GLN A 54 -12.15 -7.42 5.85
C GLN A 54 -13.15 -6.32 5.50
N HIS A 55 -12.70 -5.07 5.46
CA HIS A 55 -13.50 -3.92 5.11
C HIS A 55 -13.39 -3.53 3.62
N ASN A 56 -12.86 -4.40 2.75
CA ASN A 56 -12.73 -4.17 1.32
C ASN A 56 -12.15 -2.77 0.97
N PHE A 57 -11.10 -2.37 1.69
CA PHE A 57 -10.43 -1.08 1.50
C PHE A 57 -11.30 0.17 1.72
N MET A 58 -12.43 0.04 2.41
CA MET A 58 -13.35 1.15 2.66
C MET A 58 -12.66 2.32 3.35
N ASN A 59 -12.77 3.52 2.76
CA ASN A 59 -12.13 4.75 3.24
C ASN A 59 -10.61 4.66 3.40
N PHE A 60 -9.96 3.78 2.63
CA PHE A 60 -8.51 3.65 2.64
C PHE A 60 -7.85 4.82 1.91
N MET A 61 -6.90 5.45 2.59
CA MET A 61 -6.15 6.63 2.15
C MET A 61 -7.07 7.80 1.76
N GLU A 62 -8.18 7.96 2.48
CA GLU A 62 -8.96 9.20 2.42
C GLU A 62 -8.17 10.34 3.07
N LYS A 63 -8.24 11.53 2.49
CA LYS A 63 -7.37 12.66 2.85
C LYS A 63 -7.48 13.03 4.33
N GLU A 64 -8.67 12.93 4.90
CA GLU A 64 -8.98 13.15 6.31
C GLU A 64 -8.37 12.10 7.26
N ASN A 65 -8.06 10.90 6.76
CA ASN A 65 -7.45 9.82 7.54
C ASN A 65 -5.92 9.80 7.41
N MET A 66 -5.35 10.67 6.58
CA MET A 66 -3.92 10.69 6.28
C MET A 66 -3.15 11.67 7.17
N ILE A 67 -2.13 11.18 7.85
CA ILE A 67 -1.19 12.02 8.62
C ILE A 67 0.23 11.94 8.04
N PHE A 68 0.91 13.07 7.95
CA PHE A 68 2.31 13.10 7.53
C PHE A 68 3.19 12.39 8.56
N THR A 69 4.03 11.47 8.10
CA THR A 69 4.94 10.68 8.97
C THR A 69 6.41 11.01 8.80
N GLY A 70 6.76 11.85 7.84
CA GLY A 70 8.14 12.23 7.55
C GLY A 70 8.52 12.06 6.09
N TYR A 71 9.81 12.25 5.82
CA TYR A 71 10.35 12.15 4.47
C TYR A 71 10.88 10.73 4.21
N HIS A 72 10.55 10.20 3.04
CA HIS A 72 10.96 8.88 2.55
C HIS A 72 11.85 9.02 1.31
N ALA A 73 12.43 7.90 0.88
CA ALA A 73 13.28 7.82 -0.32
C ALA A 73 14.37 8.90 -0.34
N TYR A 74 15.21 8.92 0.70
CA TYR A 74 16.33 9.89 0.84
C TYR A 74 15.89 11.36 0.78
N GLY A 75 14.69 11.67 1.29
CA GLY A 75 14.19 13.04 1.34
C GLY A 75 13.40 13.48 0.10
N THR A 76 13.24 12.62 -0.90
CA THR A 76 12.58 12.99 -2.17
C THR A 76 11.06 12.80 -2.16
N LYS A 77 10.52 12.09 -1.15
CA LYS A 77 9.11 11.75 -1.05
C LYS A 77 8.54 12.04 0.33
N LEU A 78 7.25 12.34 0.39
CA LEU A 78 6.50 12.46 1.64
C LEU A 78 5.87 11.12 2.00
N GLY A 79 5.92 10.77 3.28
CA GLY A 79 5.22 9.63 3.85
C GLY A 79 3.91 10.07 4.47
N PHE A 80 2.83 9.36 4.15
CA PHE A 80 1.53 9.56 4.78
C PHE A 80 0.96 8.25 5.29
N LYS A 81 0.56 8.25 6.56
CA LYS A 81 -0.09 7.12 7.21
C LYS A 81 -1.59 7.29 7.17
N ASP A 82 -2.29 6.27 6.69
CA ASP A 82 -3.69 6.06 6.97
C ASP A 82 -3.84 5.62 8.43
N ILE A 83 -4.51 6.44 9.25
CA ILE A 83 -4.69 6.15 10.68
C ILE A 83 -5.73 5.07 10.96
N LYS A 84 -6.62 4.76 10.00
CA LYS A 84 -7.68 3.76 10.14
C LYS A 84 -7.07 2.35 10.09
N TYR A 85 -6.16 2.11 9.14
CA TYR A 85 -5.56 0.80 8.90
C TYR A 85 -4.09 0.69 9.29
N ASP A 86 -3.47 1.79 9.73
CA ASP A 86 -2.06 1.86 10.15
C ASP A 86 -1.07 1.46 9.02
N ILE A 87 -1.33 1.99 7.82
CA ILE A 87 -0.52 1.74 6.61
C ILE A 87 0.01 3.05 6.06
N ILE A 88 1.28 3.05 5.65
CA ILE A 88 1.99 4.22 5.15
C ILE A 88 2.18 4.10 3.63
N SER A 89 1.70 5.10 2.89
CA SER A 89 2.21 5.39 1.55
C SER A 89 3.55 6.11 1.67
N CYS A 90 4.61 5.50 1.15
CA CYS A 90 5.98 6.02 1.23
C CYS A 90 6.54 6.45 -0.13
N HIS A 91 5.76 6.31 -1.21
CA HIS A 91 6.26 6.46 -2.57
C HIS A 91 5.41 7.31 -3.51
N ASP A 92 4.21 7.71 -3.10
CA ASP A 92 3.23 8.30 -4.03
C ASP A 92 3.29 9.84 -4.11
N PHE A 93 3.93 10.52 -3.14
CA PHE A 93 3.95 11.98 -3.07
C PHE A 93 5.38 12.53 -3.17
N LEU A 94 5.74 13.13 -4.31
CA LEU A 94 7.03 13.81 -4.51
C LEU A 94 7.05 15.17 -3.79
N ILE A 95 8.19 15.51 -3.15
CA ILE A 95 8.36 16.81 -2.44
C ILE A 95 8.36 18.01 -3.39
N THR A 96 8.62 17.80 -4.68
CA THR A 96 8.63 18.85 -5.71
C THR A 96 7.24 19.34 -6.05
N GLU A 97 6.21 18.53 -5.75
CA GLU A 97 4.82 18.79 -6.13
C GLU A 97 3.90 18.91 -4.91
N ASN A 98 4.29 18.28 -3.79
CA ASN A 98 3.47 18.17 -2.60
C ASN A 98 4.19 18.72 -1.38
N THR A 99 3.42 19.17 -0.39
CA THR A 99 3.90 19.55 0.94
C THR A 99 3.16 18.72 2.00
N PRO A 100 3.66 18.66 3.25
CA PRO A 100 2.97 17.96 4.33
C PRO A 100 1.50 18.38 4.56
N THR A 101 1.13 19.60 4.16
CA THR A 101 -0.22 20.15 4.33
C THR A 101 -1.00 20.34 3.03
N ASP A 102 -0.36 20.16 1.87
CA ASP A 102 -0.98 20.32 0.55
C ASP A 102 -0.50 19.23 -0.42
N LEU A 103 -1.38 18.26 -0.68
CA LEU A 103 -1.15 17.14 -1.58
C LEU A 103 -1.76 17.42 -2.96
N LYS A 104 -1.03 18.14 -3.81
CA LYS A 104 -1.47 18.48 -5.18
C LYS A 104 -1.71 17.25 -6.05
N THR A 105 -0.95 16.18 -5.86
CA THR A 105 -1.08 14.94 -6.65
C THR A 105 -2.04 13.92 -6.04
N TYR A 106 -2.80 14.30 -4.99
CA TYR A 106 -3.72 13.38 -4.31
C TYR A 106 -4.77 12.75 -5.22
N ALA A 107 -5.39 13.53 -6.11
CA ALA A 107 -6.43 13.03 -7.01
C ALA A 107 -5.90 11.94 -7.96
N GLU A 108 -4.68 12.10 -8.47
CA GLU A 108 -4.02 11.09 -9.31
C GLU A 108 -3.71 9.82 -8.51
N PHE A 109 -3.11 9.99 -7.33
CA PHE A 109 -2.85 8.89 -6.40
C PHE A 109 -4.12 8.07 -6.11
N LYS A 110 -5.22 8.75 -5.77
CA LYS A 110 -6.49 8.12 -5.42
C LYS A 110 -7.09 7.38 -6.62
N THR A 111 -7.02 7.95 -7.82
CA THR A 111 -7.43 7.29 -9.07
C THR A 111 -6.67 5.98 -9.30
N ILE A 112 -5.34 5.99 -9.10
CA ILE A 112 -4.51 4.79 -9.23
C ILE A 112 -4.87 3.74 -8.17
N LEU A 113 -5.08 4.18 -6.93
CA LEU A 113 -5.42 3.32 -5.80
C LEU A 113 -6.79 2.66 -6.00
N ASP A 114 -7.81 3.42 -6.35
CA ASP A 114 -9.18 2.92 -6.53
C ASP A 114 -9.25 1.91 -7.69
N ARG A 115 -8.51 2.16 -8.78
CA ARG A 115 -8.36 1.15 -9.85
C ARG A 115 -7.72 -0.14 -9.35
N ARG A 116 -6.74 -0.06 -8.44
CA ARG A 116 -6.11 -1.26 -7.85
C ARG A 116 -7.08 -1.99 -6.93
N ILE A 117 -7.90 -1.26 -6.18
CA ILE A 117 -8.94 -1.82 -5.31
C ILE A 117 -10.00 -2.54 -6.15
N GLN A 118 -10.47 -1.95 -7.25
CA GLN A 118 -11.50 -2.54 -8.13
C GLN A 118 -11.11 -3.88 -8.76
N ARG A 119 -9.80 -4.18 -8.88
CA ARG A 119 -9.29 -5.43 -9.45
C ARG A 119 -8.77 -6.42 -8.41
N PHE A 120 -8.84 -6.07 -7.12
CA PHE A 120 -8.45 -6.96 -6.03
C PHE A 120 -9.62 -7.88 -5.69
#